data_AF-X1T179-F1
#
_entry.id   AF-X1T179-F1
#
_cell.length_a   1.000
_cell.length_b   1.000
_cell.length_c   1.000
_cell.angle_alpha   90.00
_cell.angle_beta   90.00
_cell.angle_gamma   90.00
#
_symmetry.space_group_name_H-M   'P 1'
#
loop_
_entity.id
_entity.type
_entity.pdbx_description
1 polymer ?
#
loop_
_entity_poly.entity_id
_entity_poly.type
_entity_poly.pdbx_seq_one_letter_code
_entity_poly.pdbx_strand_id
1 'polypeptide(L)'
;TEELIVYILKDVLGSLEIEYRGNKIDFTPPWKRISMYKAIEDAVGIRVDKISPKDFNKVVKKYNLNIKGSINRGEIINELFEKFIEPTLIQPTFVIDYPLELSPLSKQKKDNPELVERFSLLFFFLYAPHSTLLK
;
A
#
# COMPACT_ATOMS: atom_id res chain seq x y z
N THR A 1 6.13 -12.46 10.98
CA THR A 1 6.38 -12.37 9.52
C THR A 1 7.84 -12.10 9.22
N GLU A 2 8.43 -11.03 9.76
CA GLU A 2 9.85 -10.69 9.55
C GLU A 2 10.79 -11.86 9.84
N GLU A 3 10.69 -12.44 11.03
CA GLU A 3 11.55 -13.54 11.48
C GLU A 3 11.52 -14.73 10.54
N LEU A 4 10.34 -15.14 10.08
CA LEU A 4 10.17 -16.27 9.17
C LEU A 4 10.84 -16.01 7.82
N ILE A 5 10.63 -14.83 7.23
CA ILE A 5 11.21 -14.48 5.92
C ILE A 5 12.73 -14.35 6.03
N VAL A 6 13.23 -13.71 7.08
CA VAL A 6 14.66 -13.59 7.37
C VAL A 6 15.32 -14.95 7.56
N TYR A 7 14.65 -15.86 8.28
CA TYR A 7 15.12 -17.22 8.44
C TYR A 7 15.26 -17.92 7.08
N ILE A 8 14.21 -17.88 6.25
CA ILE A 8 14.22 -18.50 4.92
C ILE A 8 15.33 -17.91 4.03
N LEU A 9 15.50 -16.59 4.03
CA LEU A 9 16.54 -15.94 3.22
C LEU A 9 17.95 -16.36 3.66
N LYS A 10 18.20 -16.44 4.96
CA LYS A 10 19.48 -16.94 5.49
C LYS A 10 19.70 -18.42 5.16
N ASP A 11 18.68 -19.24 5.31
CA ASP A 11 18.76 -20.70 5.10
C ASP A 11 18.99 -21.04 3.62
N VAL A 12 18.27 -20.38 2.72
CA VAL A 12 18.29 -20.70 1.28
C VAL A 12 19.38 -19.94 0.52
N LEU A 13 19.60 -18.66 0.86
CA LEU A 13 20.50 -17.78 0.10
C LEU A 13 21.77 -17.40 0.86
N GLY A 14 21.84 -17.62 2.18
CA GLY A 14 22.96 -17.17 3.01
C GLY A 14 23.07 -15.64 3.13
N SER A 15 22.09 -14.89 2.64
CA SER A 15 22.09 -13.42 2.54
C SER A 15 20.71 -12.87 2.86
N LEU A 16 20.66 -11.64 3.39
CA LEU A 16 19.42 -10.87 3.53
C LEU A 16 19.24 -9.85 2.40
N GLU A 17 20.24 -9.70 1.55
CA GLU A 17 20.15 -8.89 0.35
C GLU A 17 19.87 -9.79 -0.85
N ILE A 18 18.90 -9.38 -1.67
CA ILE A 18 18.63 -9.99 -2.98
C ILE A 18 18.68 -8.93 -4.06
N GLU A 19 18.99 -9.36 -5.28
CA GLU A 19 18.78 -8.54 -6.47
C GLU A 19 17.54 -9.05 -7.21
N TYR A 20 16.56 -8.17 -7.42
CA TYR A 20 15.35 -8.50 -8.15
C TYR A 20 15.05 -7.44 -9.19
N ARG A 21 15.05 -7.85 -10.48
CA ARG A 21 14.86 -6.96 -11.65
C ARG A 21 15.74 -5.69 -11.57
N GLY A 22 17.02 -5.87 -11.25
CA GLY A 22 18.02 -4.79 -11.15
C GLY A 22 17.91 -3.91 -9.90
N ASN A 23 17.02 -4.22 -8.96
CA ASN A 23 16.91 -3.52 -7.68
C ASN A 23 17.52 -4.37 -6.57
N LYS A 24 18.39 -3.76 -5.75
CA LYS A 24 18.89 -4.37 -4.52
C LYS A 24 17.87 -4.16 -3.41
N ILE A 25 17.38 -5.25 -2.82
CA ILE A 25 16.40 -5.24 -1.74
C ILE A 25 17.05 -5.86 -0.52
N ASP A 26 17.03 -5.11 0.58
CA ASP A 26 17.61 -5.53 1.86
C ASP A 26 16.47 -5.91 2.82
N PHE A 27 16.49 -7.17 3.25
CA PHE A 27 15.53 -7.73 4.20
C PHE A 27 16.01 -7.70 5.65
N THR A 28 17.07 -6.95 5.96
CA THR A 28 17.53 -6.73 7.34
C THR A 28 16.44 -6.05 8.18
N PRO A 29 15.93 -6.70 9.26
CA PRO A 29 14.97 -6.07 10.16
C PRO A 29 15.61 -4.97 11.01
N PRO A 30 14.81 -4.04 11.56
CA PRO A 30 13.35 -3.97 11.47
C PRO A 30 12.87 -3.33 10.15
N TRP A 31 11.83 -3.91 9.55
CA TRP A 31 11.19 -3.36 8.37
C TRP A 31 10.31 -2.17 8.73
N LYS A 32 10.26 -1.20 7.81
CA LYS A 32 9.50 0.04 7.98
C LYS A 32 8.02 -0.28 8.17
N ARG A 33 7.35 0.47 9.03
CA ARG A 33 5.89 0.41 9.23
C ARG A 33 5.30 1.76 8.88
N ILE A 34 4.31 1.80 7.99
CA ILE A 34 3.62 3.04 7.58
C ILE A 34 2.12 2.86 7.66
N SER A 35 1.43 3.91 8.12
CA SER A 35 -0.03 3.99 8.04
C SER A 35 -0.44 4.32 6.60
N MET A 36 -1.40 3.58 6.04
CA MET A 36 -1.94 3.84 4.71
C MET A 36 -2.46 5.28 4.59
N TYR A 37 -3.21 5.75 5.59
CA TYR A 37 -3.80 7.10 5.59
C TYR A 37 -2.71 8.16 5.61
N LYS A 38 -1.71 7.97 6.48
CA LYS A 38 -0.62 8.94 6.62
C LYS A 38 0.25 9.00 5.37
N ALA A 39 0.56 7.84 4.79
CA ALA A 39 1.33 7.77 3.56
C ALA A 39 0.64 8.53 2.41
N ILE A 40 -0.67 8.34 2.24
CA ILE A 40 -1.46 9.08 1.25
C ILE A 40 -1.46 10.58 1.58
N GLU A 41 -1.74 10.97 2.83
CA GLU A 41 -1.74 12.37 3.25
C GLU A 41 -0.41 13.07 2.92
N ASP A 42 0.71 12.42 3.24
CA ASP A 42 2.05 12.97 3.01
C ASP A 42 2.38 13.07 1.51
N ALA A 43 1.88 12.15 0.67
CA ALA A 43 2.15 12.14 -0.76
C ALA A 43 1.28 13.11 -1.57
N VAL A 44 -0.02 13.24 -1.25
CA VAL A 44 -0.98 13.99 -2.08
C VAL A 44 -1.63 15.18 -1.37
N GLY A 45 -1.34 15.38 -0.08
CA GLY A 45 -1.77 16.53 0.72
C GLY A 45 -3.24 16.51 1.14
N ILE A 46 -3.88 15.34 1.20
CA ILE A 46 -5.30 15.23 1.62
C ILE A 46 -5.47 14.23 2.75
N ARG A 47 -6.33 14.58 3.70
CA ARG A 47 -6.81 13.66 4.74
C ARG A 47 -7.99 12.86 4.23
N VAL A 48 -7.73 11.63 3.81
CA VAL A 48 -8.72 10.76 3.16
C VAL A 48 -9.93 10.44 4.04
N ASP A 49 -9.74 10.38 5.35
CA ASP A 49 -10.78 10.19 6.36
C ASP A 49 -11.72 11.41 6.46
N LYS A 50 -11.27 12.59 6.04
CA LYS A 50 -12.05 13.84 6.10
C LYS A 50 -12.77 14.18 4.80
N ILE A 51 -12.65 13.34 3.77
CA ILE A 51 -13.33 13.59 2.49
C ILE A 51 -14.84 13.31 2.65
N SER A 52 -15.65 14.32 2.34
CA SER A 52 -17.11 14.19 2.31
C SER A 52 -17.58 13.49 1.04
N PRO A 53 -18.65 12.66 1.07
CA PRO A 53 -19.17 11.98 -0.12
C PRO A 53 -19.48 12.91 -1.31
N LYS A 54 -19.94 14.14 -1.04
CA LYS A 54 -20.20 15.15 -2.08
C LYS A 54 -18.96 15.56 -2.89
N ASP A 55 -17.77 15.37 -2.32
CA ASP A 55 -16.49 15.77 -2.92
C ASP A 55 -15.75 14.59 -3.57
N PHE A 56 -16.26 13.36 -3.46
CA PHE A 56 -15.64 12.16 -4.03
C PHE A 56 -15.34 12.29 -5.52
N ASN A 57 -16.33 12.74 -6.31
CA ASN A 57 -16.15 12.98 -7.75
C ASN A 57 -15.05 14.00 -8.05
N LYS A 58 -14.86 15.01 -7.20
CA LYS A 58 -13.80 16.01 -7.38
C LYS A 58 -12.43 15.39 -7.14
N VAL A 59 -12.30 14.55 -6.11
CA VAL A 59 -11.05 13.84 -5.78
C VAL A 59 -10.67 12.88 -6.90
N VAL A 60 -11.63 12.05 -7.37
CA VAL A 60 -11.42 11.11 -8.48
C VAL A 60 -10.90 11.83 -9.72
N LYS A 61 -11.52 12.96 -10.10
CA LYS A 61 -11.07 13.76 -11.24
C LYS A 61 -9.71 14.42 -10.99
N LYS A 62 -9.51 15.04 -9.83
CA LYS A 62 -8.26 15.76 -9.48
C LYS A 62 -7.04 14.87 -9.56
N TYR A 63 -7.15 13.63 -9.08
CA TYR A 63 -6.03 12.68 -9.04
C TYR A 63 -6.07 11.65 -10.17
N ASN A 64 -7.03 11.76 -11.10
CA ASN A 64 -7.24 10.83 -12.22
C ASN A 64 -7.26 9.36 -11.75
N LEU A 65 -8.15 9.06 -10.80
CA LEU A 65 -8.33 7.73 -10.20
C LEU A 65 -9.25 6.87 -11.09
N ASN A 66 -8.97 5.57 -11.19
CA ASN A 66 -9.68 4.66 -12.09
C ASN A 66 -10.64 3.72 -11.34
N ILE A 67 -11.69 4.28 -10.73
CA ILE A 67 -12.66 3.50 -9.96
C ILE A 67 -13.68 2.85 -10.90
N LYS A 68 -13.71 1.51 -10.93
CA LYS A 68 -14.71 0.73 -11.67
C LYS A 68 -15.92 0.46 -10.77
N GLY A 69 -16.99 1.25 -10.94
CA GLY A 69 -18.25 1.05 -10.23
C GLY A 69 -18.61 2.19 -9.30
N SER A 70 -19.15 1.87 -8.13
CA SER A 70 -19.62 2.88 -7.17
C SER A 70 -18.46 3.57 -6.47
N ILE A 71 -18.38 4.89 -6.61
CA ILE A 71 -17.38 5.70 -5.92
C ILE A 71 -17.70 5.76 -4.43
N ASN A 72 -16.84 5.17 -3.61
CA ASN A 72 -16.88 5.24 -2.15
C ASN A 72 -15.50 5.62 -1.59
N ARG A 73 -15.41 5.79 -0.27
CA ARG A 73 -14.17 6.23 0.37
C ARG A 73 -13.09 5.16 0.28
N GLY A 74 -13.43 3.90 0.53
CA GLY A 74 -12.52 2.76 0.39
C GLY A 74 -11.84 2.74 -0.98
N GLU A 75 -12.61 2.81 -2.07
CA GLU A 75 -12.09 2.80 -3.44
C GLU A 75 -11.17 3.99 -3.73
N ILE A 76 -11.53 5.20 -3.26
CA ILE A 76 -10.65 6.38 -3.39
C ILE A 76 -9.33 6.17 -2.65
N ILE A 77 -9.37 5.63 -1.44
CA ILE A 77 -8.17 5.35 -0.64
C ILE A 77 -7.31 4.31 -1.34
N ASN A 78 -7.93 3.23 -1.83
CA ASN A 78 -7.24 2.16 -2.53
C ASN A 78 -6.52 2.68 -3.78
N GLU A 79 -7.24 3.38 -4.66
CA GLU A 79 -6.68 3.95 -5.88
C GLU A 79 -5.59 4.99 -5.61
N LEU A 80 -5.73 5.83 -4.59
CA LEU A 80 -4.68 6.76 -4.19
C LEU A 80 -3.43 6.02 -3.71
N PHE A 81 -3.62 4.96 -2.92
CA PHE A 81 -2.52 4.15 -2.41
C PHE A 81 -1.78 3.42 -3.54
N GLU A 82 -2.49 2.70 -4.40
CA GLU A 82 -1.94 1.98 -5.56
C GLU A 82 -1.20 2.93 -6.52
N LYS A 83 -1.75 4.13 -6.72
CA LYS A 83 -1.19 5.08 -7.68
C LYS A 83 0.03 5.84 -7.15
N PHE A 84 0.00 6.28 -5.90
CA PHE A 84 0.99 7.22 -5.37
C PHE A 84 1.94 6.63 -4.34
N ILE A 85 1.56 5.54 -3.67
CA ILE A 85 2.35 4.98 -2.57
C ILE A 85 3.00 3.66 -2.97
N GLU A 86 2.24 2.69 -3.46
CA GLU A 86 2.78 1.36 -3.80
C GLU A 86 4.03 1.39 -4.69
N PRO A 87 4.12 2.22 -5.74
CA PRO A 87 5.30 2.25 -6.62
C PRO A 87 6.56 2.74 -5.91
N THR A 88 6.43 3.39 -4.75
CA THR A 88 7.55 3.90 -3.96
C THR A 88 8.09 2.87 -2.96
N LEU A 89 7.37 1.76 -2.72
CA LEU A 89 7.70 0.76 -1.71
C LEU A 89 8.66 -0.30 -2.27
N ILE A 90 9.93 0.09 -2.44
CA ILE A 90 10.98 -0.82 -2.94
C ILE A 90 11.47 -1.76 -1.83
N GLN A 91 11.78 -1.22 -0.66
CA GLN A 91 12.24 -1.98 0.51
C GLN A 91 11.05 -2.59 1.28
N PRO A 92 11.23 -3.72 1.99
CA PRO A 92 10.19 -4.34 2.79
C PRO A 92 9.59 -3.34 3.78
N THR A 93 8.29 -3.11 3.59
CA THR A 93 7.51 -2.15 4.35
C THR A 93 6.17 -2.78 4.71
N PHE A 94 5.85 -2.79 6.00
CA PHE A 94 4.50 -3.06 6.46
C PHE A 94 3.64 -1.83 6.29
N VAL A 95 2.56 -1.98 5.54
CA VAL A 95 1.48 -1.02 5.48
C VAL A 95 0.43 -1.47 6.48
N ILE A 96 -0.04 -0.55 7.31
CA ILE A 96 -1.02 -0.76 8.39
C ILE A 96 -2.14 0.27 8.30
N ASP A 97 -3.12 0.18 9.21
CA ASP A 97 -4.25 1.11 9.30
C ASP A 97 -5.10 1.14 8.02
N TYR A 98 -5.49 -0.04 7.56
CA TYR A 98 -6.42 -0.17 6.44
C TYR A 98 -7.83 0.28 6.85
N PRO A 99 -8.60 0.90 5.93
CA PRO A 99 -10.03 1.10 6.14
C PRO A 99 -10.76 -0.23 6.33
N LEU A 100 -11.78 -0.24 7.19
CA LEU A 100 -12.71 -1.36 7.35
C LEU A 100 -13.38 -1.75 6.02
N GLU A 101 -13.76 -0.76 5.20
CA GLU A 101 -14.40 -0.96 3.90
C GLU A 101 -13.54 -1.83 2.96
N LEU A 102 -12.21 -1.73 3.03
CA LEU A 102 -11.27 -2.54 2.24
C LEU A 102 -10.94 -3.89 2.88
N SER A 103 -11.35 -4.12 4.12
CA SER A 103 -10.92 -5.25 4.94
C SER A 103 -12.02 -5.73 5.89
N PRO A 104 -13.21 -6.11 5.38
CA PRO A 104 -14.40 -6.34 6.21
C PRO A 104 -14.28 -7.53 7.17
N LEU A 105 -13.32 -8.43 6.93
CA LEU A 105 -13.05 -9.60 7.78
C LEU A 105 -12.01 -9.33 8.87
N SER A 106 -11.33 -8.19 8.82
CA SER A 106 -10.32 -7.82 9.80
C SER A 106 -10.96 -7.16 11.01
N LYS A 107 -10.42 -7.45 12.19
CA LYS A 107 -10.89 -6.87 13.44
C LYS A 107 -10.73 -5.34 13.40
N GLN A 108 -11.77 -4.60 13.79
CA GLN A 108 -11.69 -3.15 13.94
C GLN A 108 -10.68 -2.75 15.04
N LYS A 109 -9.99 -1.62 14.85
CA LYS A 109 -9.15 -1.05 15.92
C LYS A 109 -10.03 -0.52 17.03
N LYS A 110 -9.56 -0.63 18.28
CA LYS A 110 -10.32 -0.23 19.47
C LYS A 110 -10.49 1.29 19.57
N ASP A 111 -9.48 2.05 19.14
CA ASP A 111 -9.40 3.51 19.19
C ASP A 111 -10.00 4.19 17.95
N ASN A 112 -10.00 3.50 16.80
CA ASN A 112 -10.62 3.99 15.57
C ASN A 112 -11.33 2.86 14.80
N PRO A 113 -12.66 2.67 15.00
CA PRO A 113 -13.43 1.62 14.35
C PRO A 113 -13.56 1.73 12.82
N GLU A 114 -13.18 2.87 12.21
CA GLU A 114 -13.11 3.01 10.75
C GLU A 114 -11.89 2.27 10.16
N LEU A 115 -10.92 1.92 11.01
CA LEU A 115 -9.71 1.21 10.66
C LEU A 115 -9.72 -0.21 11.22
N VAL A 116 -8.90 -1.07 10.63
CA VAL A 116 -8.74 -2.46 11.07
C VAL A 116 -7.31 -2.79 11.48
N GLU A 117 -7.20 -3.77 12.37
CA GLU A 117 -5.97 -4.47 12.77
C GLU A 117 -5.52 -5.40 11.62
N ARG A 118 -5.11 -4.80 10.50
CA ARG A 118 -4.58 -5.47 9.31
C ARG A 118 -3.23 -4.85 8.95
N PHE A 119 -2.34 -5.69 8.45
CA PHE A 119 -1.15 -5.24 7.75
C PHE A 119 -0.97 -5.97 6.43
N SER A 120 -0.23 -5.37 5.50
CA SER A 120 0.32 -6.02 4.32
C SER A 120 1.81 -5.73 4.26
N LEU A 121 2.62 -6.76 4.00
CA LEU A 121 4.03 -6.59 3.67
C LEU A 121 4.12 -6.29 2.17
N LEU A 122 4.68 -5.13 1.83
CA LEU A 122 4.93 -4.72 0.46
C LEU A 122 6.43 -4.45 0.28
N PHE A 123 6.98 -4.97 -0.81
CA PHE A 123 8.30 -4.66 -1.32
C PHE A 123 8.25 -4.90 -2.83
N PHE A 124 9.07 -4.15 -3.56
CA PHE A 124 9.17 -4.27 -5.01
C PHE A 124 7.80 -4.27 -5.71
N PHE A 125 7.19 -3.10 -5.84
CA PHE A 125 6.06 -2.89 -6.74
C PHE A 125 6.50 -2.00 -7.90
N LEU A 126 6.80 -2.60 -9.05
CA LEU A 126 6.74 -1.87 -10.31
C LEU A 126 5.55 -2.42 -11.10
N TYR A 127 4.60 -1.52 -11.32
CA TYR A 127 3.64 -1.58 -12.41
C TYR A 127 4.36 -2.07 -13.67
N ALA A 128 3.94 -3.19 -14.24
CA ALA A 128 4.16 -3.43 -15.66
C ALA A 128 3.32 -2.39 -16.39
N PRO A 129 3.90 -1.46 -17.17
CA PRO A 129 3.08 -0.67 -18.06
C PRO A 129 2.44 -1.65 -19.05
N HIS A 130 1.12 -1.78 -19.02
CA HIS A 130 0.40 -2.19 -20.21
C HIS A 130 0.86 -1.29 -21.36
N SER A 131 1.22 -1.89 -22.51
CA SER A 131 1.89 -1.29 -23.68
C SER A 131 3.39 -1.03 -23.45
N THR A 132 4.32 -1.83 -23.99
CA THR A 132 4.57 -2.00 -25.44
C THR A 132 5.25 -3.34 -25.73
N LEU A 133 4.48 -4.38 -26.09
CA LEU A 133 4.99 -5.53 -26.84
C LEU A 133 3.96 -5.90 -27.91
N LEU A 134 3.86 -5.01 -28.90
CA LEU A 134 3.59 -5.39 -30.29
C LEU A 134 4.89 -5.09 -31.04
N LYS A 135 5.68 -6.14 -31.27
CA LYS A 135 6.51 -6.24 -32.46
C LYS A 135 5.80 -7.18 -33.42
#